data_AF-A0A7K1FL14-F1
#
_entry.id   AF-A0A7K1FL14-F1
#
_cell.length_a   1.000
_cell.length_b   1.000
_cell.length_c   1.000
_cell.angle_alpha   90.00
_cell.angle_beta   90.00
_cell.angle_gamma   90.00
#
_symmetry.space_group_name_H-M   'P 1'
#
loop_
_entity.id
_entity.type
_entity.pdbx_description
1 polymer ?
#
loop_
_entity_poly.entity_id
_entity_poly.type
_entity_poly.pdbx_seq_one_letter_code
_entity_poly.pdbx_strand_id
1 'polypeptide(L)'
;MRPTIDEQLQGAVRLLRLAESEPDASPAVTELVRNARRLVEQVGRSWSAAVPFLVDDNARTAALLGVPLETPDPPGLAGAAARNEELRGRLSDRIAELGDGPERAAIGAHLRARVMADPT
;
A
#
# COMPACT_ATOMS: atom_id res chain seq x y z
N MET A 1 -5.43 24.69 6.34
CA MET A 1 -4.93 23.30 6.48
C MET A 1 -5.42 22.53 5.25
N ARG A 2 -4.57 21.76 4.55
CA ARG A 2 -5.00 20.93 3.40
C ARG A 2 -5.46 19.56 3.92
N PRO A 3 -6.62 19.04 3.46
CA PRO A 3 -7.13 17.76 3.95
C PRO A 3 -6.23 16.59 3.52
N THR A 4 -6.13 15.58 4.37
CA THR A 4 -5.41 14.33 4.07
C THR A 4 -6.17 13.48 3.05
N ILE A 5 -5.50 12.49 2.44
CA ILE A 5 -6.16 11.56 1.51
C ILE A 5 -7.23 10.73 2.24
N ASP A 6 -6.97 10.30 3.47
CA ASP A 6 -7.98 9.62 4.30
C ASP A 6 -9.22 10.48 4.52
N GLU A 7 -9.04 11.76 4.84
CA GLU A 7 -10.14 12.72 5.01
C GLU A 7 -10.92 12.93 3.70
N GLN A 8 -10.22 13.00 2.56
CA GLN A 8 -10.84 13.13 1.24
C GLN A 8 -11.64 11.88 0.85
N LEU A 9 -11.09 10.68 1.05
CA LEU A 9 -11.77 9.41 0.75
C LEU A 9 -13.00 9.22 1.65
N GLN A 10 -12.89 9.52 2.94
CA GLN A 10 -14.05 9.50 3.85
C GLN A 10 -15.10 10.54 3.42
N GLY A 11 -14.68 11.74 3.00
CA GLY A 11 -15.56 12.76 2.45
C GLY A 11 -16.33 12.29 1.21
N ALA A 12 -15.62 11.68 0.26
CA ALA A 12 -16.23 11.12 -0.95
C ALA A 12 -17.25 10.01 -0.62
N VAL A 13 -16.94 9.10 0.30
CA VAL A 13 -17.89 8.07 0.77
C VAL A 13 -19.15 8.70 1.37
N ARG A 14 -19.01 9.75 2.19
CA ARG A 14 -20.16 10.46 2.75
C ARG A 14 -21.04 11.08 1.66
N LEU A 15 -20.45 11.76 0.68
CA LEU A 15 -21.18 12.37 -0.44
C LEU A 15 -21.91 11.32 -1.28
N LEU A 16 -21.27 10.20 -1.58
CA LEU A 16 -21.89 9.11 -2.34
C LEU A 16 -23.06 8.48 -1.59
N ARG A 17 -22.97 8.34 -0.26
CA ARG A 17 -24.11 7.88 0.57
C ARG A 17 -25.29 8.84 0.51
N LEU A 18 -25.04 10.15 0.50
CA LEU A 18 -26.11 11.14 0.33
C LEU A 18 -26.76 11.02 -1.05
N ALA A 19 -25.95 10.87 -2.10
CA ALA A 19 -26.45 10.66 -3.46
C ALA A 19 -27.24 9.35 -3.62
N GLU A 20 -26.89 8.28 -2.87
CA GLU A 20 -27.67 7.03 -2.84
C GLU A 20 -29.07 7.21 -2.24
N SER A 21 -29.23 8.18 -1.33
CA SER A 21 -30.51 8.46 -0.67
C SER A 21 -31.40 9.46 -1.42
N GLU A 22 -30.96 9.95 -2.60
CA GLU A 22 -31.75 10.93 -3.35
C GLU A 22 -33.02 10.29 -3.94
N PRO A 23 -34.23 10.79 -3.58
CA PRO A 23 -35.49 10.14 -3.93
C PRO A 23 -35.80 10.21 -5.43
N ASP A 24 -35.27 11.22 -6.13
CA ASP A 24 -35.50 11.44 -7.57
C ASP A 24 -34.49 10.70 -8.47
N ALA A 25 -33.54 9.96 -7.88
CA ALA A 25 -32.55 9.21 -8.65
C ALA A 25 -33.18 7.98 -9.31
N SER A 26 -32.91 7.80 -10.62
CA SER A 26 -33.29 6.57 -11.30
C SER A 26 -32.53 5.35 -10.72
N PRO A 27 -33.11 4.13 -10.76
CA PRO A 27 -32.44 2.94 -10.25
C PRO A 27 -31.05 2.68 -10.86
N ALA A 28 -30.86 3.00 -12.14
CA ALA A 28 -29.57 2.87 -12.81
C ALA A 28 -28.52 3.84 -12.23
N VAL A 29 -28.92 5.06 -11.91
CA VAL A 29 -28.04 6.05 -11.26
C VAL A 29 -27.71 5.60 -9.84
N THR A 30 -28.69 5.14 -9.07
CA THR A 30 -28.47 4.62 -7.72
C THR A 30 -27.46 3.46 -7.71
N GLU A 31 -27.54 2.55 -8.68
CA GLU A 31 -26.60 1.43 -8.81
C GLU A 31 -25.17 1.91 -9.16
N LEU A 32 -25.05 2.88 -10.07
CA LEU A 32 -23.74 3.50 -10.39
C LEU A 32 -23.12 4.18 -9.17
N VAL A 33 -23.91 4.93 -8.39
CA VAL A 33 -23.42 5.59 -7.16
C VAL A 33 -22.97 4.55 -6.13
N ARG A 34 -23.73 3.46 -5.94
CA ARG A 34 -23.31 2.35 -5.06
C ARG A 34 -22.00 1.73 -5.49
N ASN A 35 -21.82 1.50 -6.79
CA ASN A 35 -20.58 0.93 -7.32
C ASN A 35 -19.41 1.90 -7.16
N ALA A 36 -19.61 3.20 -7.42
CA ALA A 36 -18.60 4.22 -7.13
C ALA A 36 -18.23 4.24 -5.64
N ARG A 37 -19.20 4.17 -4.73
CA ARG A 37 -18.92 4.10 -3.28
C ARG A 37 -18.12 2.87 -2.92
N ARG A 38 -18.48 1.69 -3.42
CA ARG A 38 -17.74 0.44 -3.18
C ARG A 38 -16.29 0.55 -3.64
N LEU A 39 -16.05 1.16 -4.80
CA LEU A 39 -14.70 1.40 -5.32
C LEU A 39 -13.92 2.38 -4.43
N VAL A 40 -14.52 3.49 -4.02
CA VAL A 40 -13.86 4.46 -3.12
C VAL A 40 -13.58 3.85 -1.75
N GLU A 41 -14.50 3.05 -1.19
CA GLU A 41 -14.28 2.31 0.06
C GLU A 41 -13.15 1.29 -0.08
N GLN A 42 -13.05 0.62 -1.24
CA GLN A 42 -11.94 -0.29 -1.53
C GLN A 42 -10.61 0.46 -1.61
N VAL A 43 -10.55 1.58 -2.33
CA VAL A 43 -9.36 2.45 -2.40
C VAL A 43 -8.98 2.94 -1.00
N GLY A 44 -9.94 3.32 -0.16
CA GLY A 44 -9.70 3.69 1.23
C GLY A 44 -9.05 2.57 2.04
N ARG A 45 -9.56 1.34 1.92
CA ARG A 45 -8.94 0.17 2.60
C ARG A 45 -7.52 -0.08 2.12
N SER A 46 -7.29 -0.11 0.81
CA SER A 46 -5.95 -0.30 0.25
C SER A 46 -4.99 0.83 0.64
N TRP A 47 -5.46 2.08 0.64
CA TRP A 47 -4.70 3.25 1.06
C TRP A 47 -4.27 3.16 2.52
N SER A 48 -5.20 2.89 3.44
CA SER A 48 -4.89 2.77 4.86
C SER A 48 -3.97 1.58 5.18
N ALA A 49 -4.00 0.54 4.35
CA ALA A 49 -3.09 -0.61 4.47
C ALA A 49 -1.70 -0.40 3.86
N ALA A 50 -1.55 0.54 2.90
CA ALA A 50 -0.32 0.73 2.15
C ALA A 50 0.87 1.17 3.01
N VAL A 51 0.68 2.13 3.93
CA VAL A 51 1.77 2.59 4.81
C VAL A 51 2.24 1.49 5.77
N PRO A 52 1.36 0.82 6.54
CA PRO A 52 1.78 -0.31 7.38
C PRO A 52 2.49 -1.41 6.60
N PHE A 53 1.98 -1.77 5.42
CA PHE A 53 2.62 -2.76 4.55
C PHE A 53 4.04 -2.35 4.16
N LEU A 54 4.22 -1.10 3.69
CA LEU A 54 5.53 -0.61 3.27
C LEU A 54 6.52 -0.54 4.43
N VAL A 55 6.09 -0.13 5.63
CA VAL A 55 6.96 -0.08 6.82
C VAL A 55 7.42 -1.48 7.21
N ASP A 56 6.50 -2.45 7.26
CA ASP A 56 6.83 -3.84 7.58
C ASP A 56 7.74 -4.47 6.52
N ASP A 57 7.48 -4.20 5.23
CA ASP A 57 8.29 -4.69 4.12
C ASP A 57 9.69 -4.06 4.12
N ASN A 58 9.79 -2.76 4.42
CA ASN A 58 11.06 -2.05 4.58
C ASN A 58 11.88 -2.66 5.71
N ALA A 59 11.27 -2.93 6.87
CA ALA A 59 11.94 -3.55 8.00
C ALA A 59 12.48 -4.95 7.67
N ARG A 60 11.66 -5.79 7.01
CA ARG A 60 12.07 -7.14 6.59
C ARG A 60 13.17 -7.09 5.52
N THR A 61 13.05 -6.20 4.55
CA THR A 61 14.06 -6.06 3.48
C THR A 61 15.37 -5.53 4.02
N ALA A 62 15.35 -4.58 4.96
CA ALA A 62 16.54 -4.09 5.65
C ALA A 62 17.22 -5.22 6.43
N ALA A 63 16.45 -6.07 7.12
CA ALA A 63 16.99 -7.23 7.83
C ALA A 63 17.67 -8.25 6.90
N LEU A 64 17.09 -8.51 5.72
CA LEU A 64 17.71 -9.38 4.70
C LEU A 64 19.02 -8.80 4.15
N LEU A 65 19.13 -7.47 4.08
CA LEU A 65 20.32 -6.76 3.63
C LEU A 65 21.36 -6.54 4.74
N GLY A 66 21.07 -6.92 5.98
CA GLY A 66 21.92 -6.60 7.14
C GLY A 66 22.05 -5.10 7.41
N VAL A 67 21.09 -4.29 6.94
CA VAL A 67 21.07 -2.84 7.14
C VAL A 67 20.45 -2.55 8.52
N PRO A 68 21.07 -1.70 9.37
CA PRO A 68 20.50 -1.34 10.65
C PRO A 68 19.08 -0.76 10.50
N LEU A 69 18.15 -1.26 11.31
CA LEU A 69 16.76 -0.80 11.38
C LEU A 69 16.61 0.63 11.96
N GLU A 70 17.72 1.24 12.39
CA GLU A 70 17.74 2.53 13.09
C GLU A 70 17.46 3.74 12.19
N THR A 71 17.28 3.55 10.87
CA THR A 71 16.80 4.62 9.99
C THR A 71 15.27 4.52 9.91
N PRO A 72 14.51 5.33 10.68
CA PRO A 72 13.07 5.33 10.58
C PRO A 72 12.64 5.73 9.16
N ASP A 73 11.60 5.08 8.66
CA ASP A 73 11.00 5.46 7.39
C ASP A 73 10.54 6.93 7.45
N PRO A 74 10.79 7.73 6.41
CA PRO A 74 10.25 9.07 6.37
C PRO A 74 8.72 9.01 6.47
N PRO A 75 8.08 9.93 7.21
CA PRO A 75 6.67 9.82 7.52
C PRO A 75 5.79 9.87 6.25
N GLY A 76 4.74 9.05 6.27
CA GLY A 76 3.73 9.01 5.22
C GLY A 76 4.12 8.15 4.00
N LEU A 77 3.17 8.01 3.07
CA LEU A 77 3.29 7.07 1.96
C LEU A 77 4.50 7.33 1.06
N ALA A 78 4.75 8.58 0.68
CA ALA A 78 5.84 8.93 -0.21
C ALA A 78 7.22 8.57 0.39
N GLY A 79 7.37 8.76 1.70
CA GLY A 79 8.58 8.39 2.44
C GLY A 79 8.80 6.89 2.48
N ALA A 80 7.78 6.14 2.92
CA ALA A 80 7.82 4.68 3.00
C ALA A 80 8.05 4.05 1.61
N ALA A 81 7.43 4.58 0.55
CA ALA A 81 7.59 4.11 -0.81
C ALA A 81 8.99 4.39 -1.39
N ALA A 82 9.55 5.59 -1.14
CA ALA A 82 10.90 5.92 -1.58
C ALA A 82 11.95 5.01 -0.91
N ARG A 83 11.79 4.76 0.39
CA ARG A 83 12.64 3.82 1.13
C ARG A 83 12.50 2.39 0.61
N ASN A 84 11.28 1.98 0.28
CA ASN A 84 11.02 0.67 -0.29
C ASN A 84 11.70 0.49 -1.66
N GLU A 85 11.68 1.52 -2.50
CA GLU A 85 12.36 1.51 -3.79
C GLU A 85 13.89 1.40 -3.62
N GLU A 86 14.47 2.18 -2.70
CA GLU A 86 15.90 2.11 -2.37
C GLU A 86 16.32 0.70 -1.92
N LEU A 87 15.57 0.14 -0.96
CA LEU A 87 15.83 -1.20 -0.43
C LEU A 87 15.67 -2.28 -1.51
N ARG A 88 14.70 -2.13 -2.42
CA ARG A 88 14.53 -3.04 -3.56
C ARG A 88 15.67 -2.96 -4.56
N GLY A 89 16.19 -1.77 -4.84
CA GLY A 89 17.41 -1.60 -5.64
C GLY A 89 18.58 -2.36 -5.04
N ARG A 90 18.86 -2.13 -3.75
CA ARG A 90 19.93 -2.81 -3.01
C ARG A 90 19.75 -4.33 -2.94
N LEU A 91 18.51 -4.80 -2.78
CA LEU A 91 18.20 -6.22 -2.78
C LEU A 91 18.45 -6.84 -4.16
N SER A 92 18.14 -6.13 -5.23
CA SER A 92 18.40 -6.58 -6.60
C SER A 92 19.89 -6.73 -6.87
N ASP A 93 20.69 -5.74 -6.45
CA ASP A 93 22.15 -5.79 -6.54
C ASP A 93 22.70 -6.98 -5.73
N ARG A 94 22.20 -7.17 -4.50
CA ARG A 94 22.61 -8.30 -3.64
C ARG A 94 22.28 -9.65 -4.27
N ILE A 95 21.11 -9.82 -4.89
CA ILE A 95 20.73 -11.07 -5.56
C ILE A 95 21.67 -11.35 -6.75
N ALA A 96 22.10 -10.33 -7.48
CA ALA A 96 23.00 -10.49 -8.63
C ALA A 96 24.40 -10.98 -8.21
N GLU A 97 24.85 -10.60 -7.01
CA GLU A 97 26.13 -11.04 -6.42
C GLU A 97 26.05 -12.41 -5.74
N LEU A 98 24.84 -12.86 -5.39
CA LEU A 98 24.62 -14.12 -4.67
C LEU A 98 24.59 -15.32 -5.61
N GLY A 99 25.43 -16.31 -5.28
CA GLY A 99 25.29 -17.66 -5.82
C GLY A 99 24.05 -18.38 -5.25
N ASP A 100 23.78 -19.58 -5.77
CA ASP A 100 22.75 -20.44 -5.19
C ASP A 100 23.12 -20.81 -3.75
N GLY A 101 22.17 -20.59 -2.84
CA GLY A 101 22.42 -20.78 -1.42
C GLY A 101 21.23 -20.39 -0.53
N PRO A 102 21.36 -20.63 0.79
CA PRO A 102 20.28 -20.38 1.75
C PRO A 102 19.88 -18.90 1.82
N GLU A 103 20.83 -17.98 1.63
CA GLU A 103 20.56 -16.53 1.60
C GLU A 103 19.69 -16.15 0.40
N ARG A 104 20.03 -16.64 -0.79
CA ARG A 104 19.23 -16.45 -2.01
C ARG A 104 17.82 -17.06 -1.87
N ALA A 105 17.71 -18.22 -1.23
CA ALA A 105 16.42 -18.85 -0.95
C ALA A 105 15.56 -18.05 0.03
N ALA A 106 16.15 -17.47 1.07
CA ALA A 106 15.46 -16.61 2.04
C ALA A 106 14.90 -15.35 1.37
N ILE A 107 15.71 -14.70 0.52
CA ILE A 107 15.26 -13.56 -0.28
C ILE A 107 14.11 -13.94 -1.21
N GLY A 108 14.22 -15.08 -1.91
CA GLY A 108 13.15 -15.57 -2.78
C GLY A 108 11.85 -15.95 -2.04
N ALA A 109 11.95 -16.40 -0.78
CA ALA A 109 10.78 -16.64 0.07
C ALA A 109 10.10 -15.32 0.48
N HIS A 110 10.88 -14.32 0.89
CA HIS A 110 10.38 -12.99 1.21
C HIS A 110 9.65 -12.33 0.02
N LEU A 111 10.27 -12.35 -1.17
CA LEU A 111 9.67 -11.77 -2.38
C LEU A 111 8.33 -12.42 -2.75
N ARG A 112 8.20 -13.74 -2.60
CA ARG A 112 6.93 -14.45 -2.83
C ARG A 112 5.88 -14.10 -1.78
N ALA A 113 6.26 -14.02 -0.50
CA ALA A 113 5.36 -13.62 0.57
C ALA A 113 4.85 -12.19 0.38
N ARG A 114 5.72 -11.28 -0.08
CA ARG A 114 5.39 -9.88 -0.37
C ARG A 114 4.32 -9.75 -1.44
N VAL A 115 4.45 -10.46 -2.57
CA VAL A 115 3.44 -10.45 -3.65
C VAL A 115 2.06 -10.88 -3.16
N MET A 116 1.99 -11.80 -2.20
CA MET A 116 0.71 -12.26 -1.64
C MET A 116 0.10 -11.29 -0.62
N ALA A 117 0.89 -10.38 -0.06
CA ALA A 117 0.49 -9.47 1.01
C ALA A 117 0.33 -8.01 0.54
N ASP A 118 0.71 -7.70 -0.70
CA ASP A 118 0.59 -6.36 -1.28
C ASP A 118 -0.89 -5.93 -1.33
N PRO A 119 -1.26 -4.80 -0.70
CA PRO A 119 -2.64 -4.32 -0.68
C PRO A 119 -3.09 -3.63 -1.99
N THR A 120 -2.20 -3.57 -2.99
CA THR A 120 -2.41 -2.89 -4.28
C THR A 120 -2.70 -3.83 -5.45
#